data_AF-R1HKT2-F1
#
_entry.id   AF-R1HKT2-F1
#
_cell.length_a   1.000
_cell.length_b   1.000
_cell.length_c   1.000
_cell.angle_alpha   90.00
_cell.angle_beta   90.00
_cell.angle_gamma   90.00
#
_symmetry.space_group_name_H-M   'P 1'
#
loop_
_entity.id
_entity.type
_entity.pdbx_description
1 polymer ?
#
loop_
_entity_poly.entity_id
_entity_poly.type
_entity_poly.pdbx_seq_one_letter_code
_entity_poly.pdbx_strand_id
1 'polypeptide(L)'
;PSTSSPAPPPRPSAPAAPDEADTAAVAVLARAIVDAIAHHDSAAFGKLTCRPQSTEALAGLQRTWDAAGPVTAKLTGPPELRGESATAKVHVEAAGGVKDTPFPLHKENGRWCVPG
;
A
#
# COMPACT_ATOMS: atom_id res chain seq x y z
N PRO A 1 61.30 1.87 -14.45
CA PRO A 1 60.51 0.61 -14.40
C PRO A 1 59.31 0.84 -13.49
N SER A 2 58.13 1.06 -14.06
CA SER A 2 56.93 1.46 -13.32
C SER A 2 56.08 0.23 -12.98
N THR A 3 55.97 -0.10 -11.70
CA THR A 3 55.04 -1.11 -11.19
C THR A 3 53.67 -0.46 -10.95
N SER A 4 52.75 -0.64 -11.89
CA SER A 4 51.34 -0.23 -11.74
C SER A 4 50.56 -1.31 -10.99
N SER A 5 50.11 -0.99 -9.77
CA SER A 5 49.09 -1.76 -9.05
C SER A 5 47.76 -1.75 -9.84
N PRO A 6 47.03 -2.88 -9.91
CA PRO A 6 45.66 -2.86 -10.40
C PRO A 6 44.75 -2.21 -9.35
N ALA A 7 44.01 -1.18 -9.76
CA ALA A 7 42.96 -0.56 -8.95
C ALA A 7 41.86 -1.59 -8.63
N PRO A 8 41.27 -1.57 -7.41
CA PRO A 8 40.12 -2.42 -7.10
C PRO A 8 38.91 -2.03 -7.97
N PRO A 9 38.02 -2.97 -8.33
CA PRO A 9 36.85 -2.67 -9.13
C PRO A 9 35.93 -1.68 -8.39
N PRO A 10 35.25 -0.77 -9.10
CA PRO A 10 34.22 0.05 -8.49
C PRO A 10 33.14 -0.88 -7.93
N ARG A 11 32.83 -0.71 -6.63
CA ARG A 11 31.63 -1.29 -6.03
C ARG A 11 30.45 -0.93 -6.95
N PRO A 12 29.62 -1.89 -7.37
CA PRO A 12 28.36 -1.53 -7.98
C PRO A 12 27.59 -0.76 -6.92
N SER A 13 27.46 0.56 -7.09
CA SER A 13 26.29 1.27 -6.62
C SER A 13 25.12 0.67 -7.41
N ALA A 14 24.63 -0.49 -6.98
CA ALA A 14 23.39 -1.01 -7.51
C ALA A 14 22.34 0.07 -7.19
N PRO A 15 21.68 0.68 -8.19
CA PRO A 15 20.41 1.32 -7.89
C PRO A 15 19.55 0.19 -7.33
N ALA A 16 19.34 0.16 -6.02
CA ALA A 16 18.35 -0.71 -5.42
C ALA A 16 17.08 -0.48 -6.25
N ALA A 17 16.59 -1.56 -6.87
CA ALA A 17 15.49 -1.48 -7.82
C ALA A 17 14.39 -0.62 -7.17
N PRO A 18 14.02 0.55 -7.74
CA PRO A 18 12.99 1.39 -7.15
C PRO A 18 11.73 0.57 -6.84
N ASP A 19 11.48 -0.44 -7.66
CA ASP A 19 10.43 -1.44 -7.50
C ASP A 19 10.43 -2.20 -6.16
N GLU A 20 11.57 -2.55 -5.54
CA GLU A 20 11.57 -3.28 -4.26
C GLU A 20 11.19 -2.39 -3.08
N ALA A 21 11.77 -1.18 -3.01
CA ALA A 21 11.43 -0.21 -1.98
C ALA A 21 9.98 0.27 -2.12
N ASP A 22 9.54 0.47 -3.35
CA ASP A 22 8.16 0.79 -3.67
C ASP A 22 7.24 -0.40 -3.35
N THR A 23 7.61 -1.63 -3.68
CA THR A 23 6.81 -2.84 -3.36
C THR A 23 6.64 -2.98 -1.86
N ALA A 24 7.71 -2.75 -1.08
CA ALA A 24 7.64 -2.74 0.37
C ALA A 24 6.73 -1.62 0.89
N ALA A 25 6.85 -0.39 0.37
CA ALA A 25 6.01 0.73 0.77
C ALA A 25 4.53 0.50 0.44
N VAL A 26 4.24 -0.02 -0.76
CA VAL A 26 2.90 -0.41 -1.21
C VAL A 26 2.35 -1.55 -0.36
N ALA A 27 3.17 -2.56 -0.02
CA ALA A 27 2.75 -3.64 0.85
C ALA A 27 2.43 -3.15 2.27
N VAL A 28 3.24 -2.23 2.82
CA VAL A 28 2.98 -1.58 4.12
C VAL A 28 1.68 -0.77 4.07
N LEU A 29 1.49 0.03 3.02
CA LEU A 29 0.27 0.81 2.81
C LEU A 29 -0.96 -0.10 2.68
N ALA A 30 -0.88 -1.13 1.85
CA ALA A 30 -1.95 -2.09 1.64
C ALA A 30 -2.30 -2.85 2.93
N ARG A 31 -1.30 -3.15 3.75
CA ARG A 31 -1.49 -3.78 5.07
C ARG A 31 -2.11 -2.82 6.07
N ALA A 32 -1.74 -1.53 6.04
CA ALA A 32 -2.38 -0.49 6.84
C ALA A 32 -3.85 -0.25 6.43
N ILE A 33 -4.17 -0.36 5.14
CA ILE A 33 -5.56 -0.32 4.65
C ILE A 33 -6.35 -1.52 5.17
N VAL A 34 -5.78 -2.72 5.04
CA VAL A 34 -6.36 -3.96 5.55
C VAL A 34 -6.63 -3.86 7.05
N ASP A 35 -5.66 -3.36 7.81
CA ASP A 35 -5.77 -3.15 9.25
C ASP A 35 -6.88 -2.14 9.58
N ALA A 36 -6.91 -1.00 8.90
CA ALA A 36 -7.96 0.00 9.06
C ALA A 36 -9.35 -0.56 8.74
N ILE A 37 -9.49 -1.39 7.70
CA ILE A 37 -10.76 -2.05 7.37
C ILE A 37 -11.12 -3.08 8.45
N ALA A 38 -10.19 -3.92 8.89
CA ALA A 38 -10.44 -4.95 9.90
C ALA A 38 -10.79 -4.37 11.28
N HIS A 39 -10.19 -3.23 11.63
CA HIS A 39 -10.43 -2.51 12.88
C HIS A 39 -11.58 -1.49 12.78
N HIS A 40 -12.21 -1.35 11.61
CA HIS A 40 -13.14 -0.27 11.29
C HIS A 40 -12.58 1.11 11.68
N ASP A 41 -11.31 1.39 11.40
CA ASP A 41 -10.66 2.66 11.72
C ASP A 41 -10.69 3.60 10.50
N SER A 42 -11.78 4.35 10.35
CA SER A 42 -11.93 5.30 9.24
C SER A 42 -10.87 6.40 9.28
N ALA A 43 -10.42 6.78 10.48
CA ALA A 43 -9.41 7.83 10.66
C ALA A 43 -8.03 7.38 10.18
N ALA A 44 -7.67 6.11 10.41
CA ALA A 44 -6.49 5.51 9.83
C ALA A 44 -6.59 5.47 8.30
N PHE A 45 -7.72 4.99 7.76
CA PHE A 45 -7.93 4.91 6.30
C PHE A 45 -7.82 6.27 5.61
N GLY A 46 -8.44 7.32 6.16
CA GLY A 46 -8.39 8.68 5.60
C GLY A 46 -7.00 9.32 5.57
N LYS A 47 -6.02 8.79 6.33
CA LYS A 47 -4.62 9.25 6.30
C LYS A 47 -3.79 8.53 5.23
N LEU A 48 -4.29 7.41 4.73
CA LEU A 48 -3.66 6.57 3.71
C LEU A 48 -4.10 6.96 2.29
N THR A 49 -5.20 7.71 2.16
CA THR A 49 -5.67 8.26 0.88
C THR A 49 -4.82 9.46 0.43
N CYS A 50 -4.62 9.62 -0.89
CA CYS A 50 -3.83 10.73 -1.44
C CYS A 50 -4.46 12.08 -1.10
N ARG A 51 -5.80 12.11 -1.04
CA ARG A 51 -6.55 13.23 -0.48
C ARG A 51 -7.00 12.88 0.92
N PRO A 52 -6.63 13.68 1.94
CA PRO A 52 -7.20 13.52 3.27
C PRO A 52 -8.72 13.69 3.17
N GLN A 53 -9.44 12.66 3.60
CA GLN A 53 -10.90 12.69 3.63
C GLN A 53 -11.40 13.64 4.72
N SER A 54 -12.44 14.41 4.42
CA SER A 54 -13.09 15.27 5.41
C SER A 54 -13.67 14.44 6.56
N THR A 55 -13.75 15.01 7.76
CA THR A 55 -14.29 14.33 8.94
C THR A 55 -15.72 13.79 8.72
N GLU A 56 -16.54 14.48 7.93
CA GLU A 56 -17.88 14.02 7.53
C GLU A 56 -17.84 12.76 6.65
N ALA A 57 -16.91 12.68 5.70
CA ALA A 57 -16.71 11.50 4.86
C ALA A 57 -16.23 10.30 5.69
N LEU A 58 -15.31 10.55 6.64
CA LEU A 58 -14.86 9.55 7.59
C LEU A 58 -15.97 9.07 8.52
N ALA A 59 -16.84 9.96 8.99
CA ALA A 59 -17.99 9.59 9.81
C ALA A 59 -19.02 8.75 9.02
N GLY A 60 -19.23 9.06 7.73
CA GLY A 60 -20.05 8.25 6.83
C GLY A 60 -19.45 6.87 6.57
N LEU A 61 -18.14 6.81 6.35
CA LEU A 61 -17.40 5.55 6.19
C LEU A 61 -17.48 4.69 7.45
N GLN A 62 -17.28 5.29 8.63
CA GLN A 62 -17.37 4.62 9.92
C GLN A 62 -18.75 3.99 10.13
N ARG A 63 -19.83 4.72 9.82
CA ARG A 63 -21.19 4.17 9.91
C ARG A 63 -21.41 3.02 8.95
N THR A 64 -20.82 3.07 7.76
CA THR A 64 -20.94 2.02 6.76
C THR A 64 -20.21 0.76 7.21
N TRP A 65 -19.02 0.90 7.79
CA TRP A 65 -18.26 -0.21 8.35
C TRP A 65 -18.91 -0.80 9.60
N ASP A 66 -19.42 0.04 10.51
CA ASP A 66 -20.19 -0.40 11.68
C ASP A 66 -21.44 -1.19 11.27
N ALA A 67 -22.16 -0.72 10.24
CA ALA A 67 -23.33 -1.41 9.69
C ALA A 67 -22.97 -2.70 8.92
N ALA A 68 -21.79 -2.76 8.29
CA ALA A 68 -21.31 -3.97 7.61
C ALA A 68 -20.95 -5.09 8.61
N GLY A 69 -20.68 -4.73 9.87
CA GLY A 69 -20.27 -5.67 10.90
C GLY A 69 -18.83 -6.16 10.71
N PRO A 70 -18.37 -7.13 11.52
CA PRO A 70 -16.97 -7.55 11.51
C PRO A 70 -16.55 -8.09 10.14
N VAL A 71 -15.59 -7.40 9.52
CA VAL A 71 -14.94 -7.83 8.28
C VAL A 71 -13.48 -8.17 8.55
N THR A 72 -12.98 -9.22 7.91
CA THR A 72 -11.56 -9.56 7.91
C THR A 72 -11.00 -9.22 6.55
N ALA A 73 -10.04 -8.28 6.50
CA ALA A 73 -9.30 -8.00 5.28
C ALA A 73 -7.92 -8.69 5.33
N LYS A 74 -7.42 -9.16 4.20
CA LYS A 74 -6.08 -9.76 4.04
C LYS A 74 -5.55 -9.44 2.65
N LEU A 75 -4.22 -9.39 2.49
CA LEU A 75 -3.62 -9.34 1.16
C LEU A 75 -3.58 -10.76 0.57
N THR A 76 -4.10 -10.95 -0.64
CA THR A 76 -4.01 -12.26 -1.32
C THR A 76 -2.66 -12.50 -1.98
N GLY A 77 -1.85 -11.46 -2.14
CA GLY A 77 -0.53 -11.58 -2.75
C GLY A 77 0.27 -10.29 -2.67
N PRO A 78 1.50 -10.30 -3.20
CA PRO A 78 2.29 -9.09 -3.36
C PRO A 78 1.55 -8.12 -4.29
N PRO A 79 1.54 -6.81 -3.98
CA PRO A 79 0.94 -5.82 -4.85
C PRO A 79 1.69 -5.74 -6.17
N GLU A 80 0.95 -5.58 -7.27
CA GLU A 80 1.53 -5.44 -8.61
C GLU A 80 1.92 -3.99 -8.85
N LEU A 81 3.22 -3.70 -8.90
CA LEU A 81 3.73 -2.36 -9.21
C LEU A 81 3.91 -2.16 -10.72
N ARG A 82 3.56 -0.97 -11.17
CA ARG A 82 3.62 -0.48 -12.54
C ARG A 82 4.16 0.96 -12.51
N GLY A 83 5.45 1.10 -12.18
CA GLY A 83 6.10 2.40 -12.05
C GLY A 83 5.50 3.23 -10.91
N GLU A 84 4.65 4.19 -11.25
CA GLU A 84 4.00 5.10 -10.29
C GLU A 84 2.58 4.67 -9.91
N SER A 85 2.11 3.53 -10.43
CA SER A 85 0.83 2.93 -10.05
C SER A 85 1.04 1.55 -9.49
N ALA A 86 0.27 1.15 -8.50
CA ALA A 86 0.30 -0.19 -7.94
C ALA A 86 -1.11 -0.73 -7.74
N THR A 87 -1.27 -2.04 -7.78
CA THR A 87 -2.56 -2.68 -7.49
C THR A 87 -2.36 -3.71 -6.38
N ALA A 88 -2.96 -3.48 -5.22
CA ALA A 88 -3.00 -4.45 -4.14
C ALA A 88 -4.29 -5.27 -4.23
N LYS A 89 -4.18 -6.60 -4.27
CA LYS A 89 -5.36 -7.47 -4.20
C LYS A 89 -5.68 -7.73 -2.73
N VAL A 90 -6.81 -7.20 -2.28
CA VAL A 90 -7.28 -7.33 -0.90
C VAL A 90 -8.43 -8.35 -0.87
N HIS A 91 -8.21 -9.45 -0.20
CA HIS A 91 -9.26 -10.37 0.22
C HIS A 91 -10.07 -9.72 1.33
N VAL A 92 -11.40 -9.63 1.17
CA VAL A 92 -12.30 -9.21 2.24
C VAL A 92 -13.24 -10.37 2.54
N GLU A 93 -13.20 -10.86 3.77
CA GLU A 93 -14.10 -11.88 4.31
C GLU A 93 -15.12 -11.17 5.22
N ALA A 94 -16.39 -11.24 4.88
CA ALA A 94 -17.49 -10.68 5.66
C ALA A 94 -18.53 -11.76 5.99
N ALA A 95 -19.49 -11.45 6.86
CA ALA A 95 -20.59 -12.37 7.19
C ALA A 95 -21.38 -12.84 5.96
N GLY A 96 -21.38 -12.06 4.86
CA GLY A 96 -22.02 -12.38 3.59
C GLY A 96 -21.16 -13.15 2.57
N GLY A 97 -19.91 -13.48 2.90
CA GLY A 97 -18.99 -14.23 2.04
C GLY A 97 -17.61 -13.58 1.87
N VAL A 98 -16.78 -14.19 1.02
CA VAL A 98 -15.43 -13.71 0.70
C VAL A 98 -15.40 -13.06 -0.67
N LYS A 99 -14.68 -11.94 -0.79
CA LYS A 99 -14.53 -11.21 -2.06
C LYS A 99 -13.14 -10.60 -2.20
N ASP A 100 -12.48 -10.90 -3.30
CA ASP A 100 -11.24 -10.25 -3.69
C ASP A 100 -11.53 -8.91 -4.36
N THR A 101 -10.99 -7.84 -3.77
CA THR A 101 -11.14 -6.47 -4.25
C THR A 101 -9.76 -5.93 -4.64
N PRO A 102 -9.54 -5.59 -5.93
CA PRO A 102 -8.34 -4.89 -6.33
C PRO A 102 -8.41 -3.44 -5.82
N PHE A 103 -7.44 -3.05 -5.01
CA PHE A 103 -7.21 -1.70 -4.54
C PHE A 103 -6.12 -1.04 -5.39
N PRO A 104 -6.50 -0.11 -6.29
CA PRO A 104 -5.51 0.70 -6.98
C PRO A 104 -4.82 1.63 -5.98
N LEU A 105 -3.53 1.82 -6.16
CA LEU A 105 -2.63 2.63 -5.35
C LEU A 105 -1.83 3.50 -6.32
N HIS A 106 -1.54 4.72 -5.91
CA HIS A 106 -0.84 5.68 -6.74
C HIS A 106 0.31 6.30 -5.96
N LYS A 107 1.42 6.54 -6.64
CA LYS A 107 2.60 7.20 -6.08
C LYS A 107 2.52 8.68 -6.44
N GLU A 108 2.20 9.51 -5.46
CA GLU A 108 2.15 10.96 -5.62
C GLU A 108 3.31 11.61 -4.85
N ASN A 109 4.15 12.39 -5.54
CA ASN A 109 5.34 13.05 -4.94
C ASN A 109 6.28 12.08 -4.17
N GLY A 110 6.44 10.85 -4.64
CA GLY A 110 7.28 9.85 -3.97
C GLY A 110 6.61 9.16 -2.77
N ARG A 111 5.35 9.48 -2.47
CA ARG A 111 4.57 8.84 -1.42
C ARG A 111 3.45 8.01 -2.03
N TRP A 112 3.38 6.73 -1.65
CA TRP A 112 2.26 5.88 -2.01
C TRP A 112 1.01 6.26 -1.23
N CYS A 113 -0.11 6.30 -1.93
CA CYS A 113 -1.40 6.64 -1.34
C CYS A 113 -2.54 6.02 -2.15
N VAL A 114 -3.71 5.89 -1.52
CA VAL A 114 -4.90 5.39 -2.19
C VAL A 114 -5.54 6.55 -2.98
N PRO A 115 -5.69 6.47 -4.31
CA PRO A 115 -6.54 7.40 -5.04
C PRO A 115 -7.97 7.26 -4.52
N GLY A 116 -8.51 8.34 -3.97
CA GLY A 116 -9.83 8.42 -3.36
C GLY A 116 -10.62 9.61 -3.87
#